data_AF-A0A315XZW6-F1
#
_entry.id   AF-A0A315XZW6-F1
#
_cell.length_a   1.000
_cell.length_b   1.000
_cell.length_c   1.000
_cell.angle_alpha   90.00
_cell.angle_beta   90.00
_cell.angle_gamma   90.00
#
_symmetry.space_group_name_H-M   'P 1'
#
loop_
_entity.id
_entity.type
_entity.pdbx_description
1 polymer ?
#
loop_
_entity_poly.entity_id
_entity_poly.type
_entity_poly.pdbx_seq_one_letter_code
_entity_poly.pdbx_strand_id
1 'polypeptide(L)'
;MGIKERKLQEKSEMRELIQKTAMNLFLEKGFENITIRHIAEKIEYSPATIYLYFKNKDEILYILRREGFEDLYRRQKDSLKLKDPLKRLLKHGEAYVSFALENPQYYDLMFMMRSPSTRTKEMNDMDIGLQSYELLKNNIKECMEKGLFPGVNIDVAAFSLWSYVHGIASLIIRGRGIMFPEEGINDMIKGALNFLLEVIPDKLDSKKRSMNLSS
;
A
#
# COMPACT_ATOMS: atom_id res chain seq x y z
N MET A 1 -5.69 32.40 20.13
CA MET A 1 -5.71 32.03 18.70
C MET A 1 -6.17 33.21 17.88
N GLY A 2 -5.41 33.59 16.86
CA GLY A 2 -5.78 34.68 15.95
C GLY A 2 -6.92 34.29 15.00
N ILE A 3 -7.64 35.29 14.48
CA ILE A 3 -8.75 35.09 13.51
C ILE A 3 -8.28 34.26 12.29
N LYS A 4 -7.02 34.42 11.87
CA LYS A 4 -6.42 33.68 10.75
C LYS A 4 -6.22 32.20 11.05
N GLU A 5 -5.76 31.86 12.26
CA GLU A 5 -5.55 30.47 12.69
C GLU A 5 -6.87 29.72 12.80
N ARG A 6 -7.88 30.36 13.39
CA ARG A 6 -9.24 29.78 13.50
C ARG A 6 -9.84 29.47 12.12
N LYS A 7 -9.74 30.39 11.16
CA LYS A 7 -10.22 30.14 9.78
C LYS A 7 -9.47 29.02 9.07
N LEU A 8 -8.16 28.87 9.31
CA LEU A 8 -7.37 27.77 8.75
C LEU A 8 -7.77 26.42 9.34
N GLN A 9 -8.00 26.39 10.66
CA GLN A 9 -8.47 25.21 11.36
C GLN A 9 -9.86 24.78 10.87
N GLU A 10 -10.83 25.70 10.84
CA GLU A 10 -12.19 25.43 10.32
C GLU A 10 -12.14 24.91 8.87
N LYS A 11 -11.23 25.45 8.05
CA LYS A 11 -11.02 24.98 6.68
C LYS A 11 -10.48 23.54 6.64
N SER A 12 -9.54 23.20 7.52
CA SER A 12 -8.94 21.86 7.61
C SER A 12 -9.95 20.82 8.08
N GLU A 13 -10.70 21.13 9.15
CA GLU A 13 -11.73 20.26 9.71
C GLU A 13 -12.82 19.95 8.67
N MET A 14 -13.23 20.95 7.88
CA MET A 14 -14.19 20.74 6.80
C MET A 14 -13.61 19.86 5.68
N ARG A 15 -12.33 20.02 5.31
CA ARG A 15 -11.70 19.12 4.32
C ARG A 15 -11.68 17.68 4.83
N GLU A 16 -11.31 17.47 6.08
CA GLU A 16 -11.27 16.13 6.69
C GLU A 16 -12.66 15.49 6.72
N LEU A 17 -13.70 16.24 7.09
CA LEU A 17 -15.08 15.78 7.08
C LEU A 17 -15.53 15.34 5.68
N ILE A 18 -15.23 16.13 4.65
CA ILE A 18 -15.56 15.81 3.25
C ILE A 18 -14.83 14.53 2.81
N GLN A 19 -13.53 14.42 3.11
CA GLN A 19 -12.69 13.27 2.75
C GLN A 19 -13.16 11.97 3.41
N LYS A 20 -13.39 12.00 4.73
CA LYS A 20 -13.91 10.84 5.48
C LYS A 20 -15.28 10.40 4.96
N THR A 21 -16.15 11.35 4.65
CA THR A 21 -17.47 11.05 4.10
C THR A 21 -17.37 10.45 2.70
N ALA A 22 -16.52 11.00 1.84
CA ALA A 22 -16.28 10.49 0.51
C ALA A 22 -15.71 9.07 0.53
N MET A 23 -14.70 8.79 1.39
CA MET A 23 -14.13 7.45 1.58
C MET A 23 -15.22 6.41 1.89
N ASN A 24 -16.06 6.68 2.89
CA ASN A 24 -17.15 5.79 3.27
C ASN A 24 -18.12 5.53 2.11
N LEU A 25 -18.52 6.59 1.40
CA LEU A 25 -19.44 6.48 0.25
C LEU A 25 -18.81 5.71 -0.92
N PHE A 26 -17.52 5.90 -1.19
CA PHE A 26 -16.79 5.19 -2.24
C PHE A 26 -16.71 3.71 -1.97
N LEU A 27 -16.51 3.30 -0.71
CA LEU A 27 -16.45 1.89 -0.32
C LEU A 27 -17.83 1.23 -0.33
N GLU A 28 -18.88 1.93 0.10
CA GLU A 28 -20.23 1.39 0.18
C GLU A 28 -20.86 1.22 -1.21
N LYS A 29 -20.72 2.23 -2.08
CA LYS A 29 -21.49 2.31 -3.34
C LYS A 29 -20.62 2.26 -4.58
N GLY A 30 -19.30 2.25 -4.44
CA GLY A 30 -18.36 2.35 -5.55
C GLY A 30 -18.17 3.78 -6.06
N PHE A 31 -16.97 4.09 -6.54
CA PHE A 31 -16.58 5.43 -6.98
C PHE A 31 -17.49 6.00 -8.07
N GLU A 32 -17.86 5.19 -9.08
CA GLU A 32 -18.68 5.62 -10.22
C GLU A 32 -20.07 6.11 -9.81
N ASN A 33 -20.65 5.52 -8.77
CA ASN A 33 -22.03 5.80 -8.34
C ASN A 33 -22.13 7.02 -7.39
N ILE A 34 -21.00 7.56 -6.94
CA ILE A 34 -20.97 8.72 -6.04
C ILE A 34 -20.79 10.02 -6.83
N THR A 35 -21.46 11.09 -6.37
CA THR A 35 -21.34 12.45 -6.91
C THR A 35 -21.00 13.41 -5.77
N ILE A 36 -20.58 14.64 -6.10
CA ILE A 36 -20.39 15.71 -5.10
C ILE A 36 -21.69 16.00 -4.34
N ARG A 37 -22.86 15.84 -4.97
CA ARG A 37 -24.15 16.02 -4.32
C ARG A 37 -24.39 14.98 -3.24
N HIS A 38 -24.10 13.71 -3.51
CA HIS A 38 -24.22 12.64 -2.51
C HIS A 38 -23.34 12.90 -1.27
N ILE A 39 -22.12 13.42 -1.49
CA ILE A 39 -21.21 13.78 -0.39
C ILE A 39 -21.81 14.95 0.42
N ALA A 40 -22.27 16.00 -0.26
CA ALA A 40 -22.86 17.18 0.36
C ALA A 40 -24.12 16.84 1.18
N GLU A 41 -25.02 16.05 0.60
CA GLU A 41 -26.23 15.55 1.26
C GLU A 41 -25.89 14.76 2.53
N LYS A 42 -24.87 13.90 2.47
CA LYS A 42 -24.46 13.06 3.60
C LYS A 42 -23.92 13.87 4.79
N ILE A 43 -23.36 15.05 4.53
CA ILE A 43 -22.87 15.98 5.58
C ILE A 43 -23.84 17.15 5.84
N GLU A 44 -25.03 17.15 5.22
CA GLU A 44 -26.06 18.20 5.36
C GLU A 44 -25.62 19.60 4.88
N TYR A 45 -24.77 19.65 3.85
CA TYR A 45 -24.33 20.89 3.20
C TYR A 45 -24.79 21.00 1.75
N SER A 46 -24.70 22.20 1.19
CA SER A 46 -24.92 22.42 -0.23
C SER A 46 -23.74 21.86 -1.06
N PRO A 47 -23.97 21.39 -2.30
CA PRO A 47 -22.88 21.03 -3.21
C PRO A 47 -21.89 22.18 -3.43
N ALA A 48 -22.36 23.43 -3.43
CA ALA A 48 -21.53 24.63 -3.55
C ALA A 48 -20.50 24.71 -2.41
N THR A 49 -20.84 24.27 -1.20
CA THR A 49 -19.91 24.21 -0.06
C THR A 49 -18.74 23.29 -0.36
N ILE A 50 -18.97 22.11 -0.94
CA ILE A 50 -17.90 21.16 -1.28
C ILE A 50 -16.95 21.75 -2.32
N TYR A 51 -17.49 22.47 -3.31
CA TYR A 51 -16.70 23.12 -4.35
C TYR A 51 -15.76 24.22 -3.84
N LEU A 52 -15.96 24.73 -2.61
CA LEU A 52 -15.01 25.64 -1.97
C LEU A 52 -13.70 24.93 -1.53
N TYR A 53 -13.73 23.60 -1.41
CA TYR A 53 -12.64 22.79 -0.88
C TYR A 53 -12.02 21.83 -1.90
N PHE A 54 -12.83 21.35 -2.84
CA PHE A 54 -12.44 20.41 -3.89
C PHE A 54 -13.11 20.77 -5.22
N LYS A 55 -12.32 20.83 -6.29
CA LYS A 55 -12.74 21.14 -7.66
C LYS A 55 -13.74 20.12 -8.19
N ASN A 56 -13.54 18.85 -7.87
CA ASN A 56 -14.36 17.74 -8.35
C ASN A 56 -14.16 16.48 -7.49
N LYS A 57 -14.92 15.42 -7.83
CA LYS A 57 -14.85 14.11 -7.17
C LYS A 57 -13.48 13.43 -7.34
N ASP A 58 -12.83 13.64 -8.48
CA ASP A 58 -11.52 13.05 -8.79
C ASP A 58 -10.42 13.62 -7.88
N GLU A 59 -10.45 14.90 -7.54
CA GLU A 59 -9.51 15.52 -6.60
C GLU A 59 -9.63 14.91 -5.20
N ILE A 60 -10.85 14.61 -4.74
CA ILE A 60 -11.07 13.95 -3.45
C ILE A 60 -10.47 12.54 -3.48
N LEU A 61 -10.75 11.76 -4.53
CA LEU A 61 -10.17 10.43 -4.70
C LEU A 61 -8.64 10.47 -4.75
N TYR A 62 -8.08 11.43 -5.48
CA TYR A 62 -6.64 11.64 -5.60
C TYR A 62 -6.00 11.85 -4.22
N ILE A 63 -6.53 12.78 -3.42
CA ILE A 63 -5.94 13.07 -2.10
C ILE A 63 -6.05 11.85 -1.18
N LEU A 64 -7.20 11.17 -1.15
CA LEU A 64 -7.37 9.95 -0.35
C LEU A 64 -6.39 8.84 -0.74
N ARG A 65 -6.16 8.61 -2.04
CA ARG A 65 -5.16 7.62 -2.50
C ARG A 65 -3.76 8.03 -2.09
N ARG A 66 -3.42 9.32 -2.22
CA ARG A 66 -2.12 9.84 -1.80
C ARG A 66 -1.87 9.68 -0.32
N GLU A 67 -2.84 9.98 0.53
CA GLU A 67 -2.73 9.78 1.98
C GLU A 67 -2.43 8.31 2.31
N GLY A 68 -3.10 7.38 1.63
CA GLY A 68 -2.81 5.94 1.76
C GLY A 68 -1.39 5.55 1.32
N PHE A 69 -0.93 6.02 0.16
CA PHE A 69 0.44 5.76 -0.31
C PHE A 69 1.51 6.43 0.56
N GLU A 70 1.26 7.64 1.07
CA GLU A 70 2.15 8.36 1.98
C GLU A 70 2.34 7.61 3.29
N ASP A 71 1.26 7.07 3.88
CA ASP A 71 1.36 6.25 5.10
C ASP A 71 2.10 4.93 4.83
N LEU A 72 1.74 4.22 3.77
CA LEU A 72 2.42 2.99 3.37
C LEU A 72 3.93 3.21 3.16
N TYR A 73 4.30 4.22 2.38
CA TYR A 73 5.69 4.55 2.09
C TYR A 73 6.46 4.90 3.36
N ARG A 74 5.88 5.71 4.25
CA ARG A 74 6.47 6.08 5.54
C ARG A 74 6.78 4.85 6.38
N ARG A 75 5.83 3.91 6.49
CA ARG A 75 6.01 2.64 7.25
C ARG A 75 7.09 1.76 6.63
N GLN A 76 7.13 1.65 5.31
CA GLN A 76 8.15 0.85 4.61
C GLN A 76 9.55 1.45 4.70
N LYS A 77 9.66 2.78 4.73
CA LYS A 77 10.94 3.48 4.87
C LYS A 77 11.64 3.14 6.19
N ASP A 78 10.90 2.75 7.23
CA ASP A 78 11.50 2.27 8.49
C ASP A 78 12.35 1.01 8.30
N SER A 79 12.11 0.21 7.25
CA SER A 79 12.96 -0.94 6.93
C SER A 79 14.42 -0.52 6.66
N LEU A 80 14.67 0.69 6.14
CA LEU A 80 16.02 1.21 5.86
C LEU A 80 16.93 1.32 7.08
N LYS A 81 16.37 1.23 8.30
CA LYS A 81 17.15 1.19 9.55
C LYS A 81 17.96 -0.10 9.70
N LEU A 82 17.58 -1.17 8.99
CA LEU A 82 18.28 -2.47 9.04
C LEU A 82 19.42 -2.52 8.01
N LYS A 83 20.58 -3.05 8.42
CA LYS A 83 21.76 -3.17 7.53
C LYS A 83 21.70 -4.36 6.58
N ASP A 84 20.95 -5.39 6.96
CA ASP A 84 20.85 -6.62 6.18
C ASP A 84 19.72 -6.48 5.15
N PRO A 85 20.01 -6.50 3.84
CA PRO A 85 19.02 -6.28 2.79
C PRO A 85 17.92 -7.34 2.78
N LEU A 86 18.22 -8.58 3.20
CA LEU A 86 17.23 -9.64 3.31
C LEU A 86 16.24 -9.36 4.45
N LYS A 87 16.75 -8.94 5.62
CA LYS A 87 15.90 -8.50 6.73
C LYS A 87 15.10 -7.24 6.40
N ARG A 88 15.64 -6.35 5.56
CA ARG A 88 14.89 -5.20 5.02
C ARG A 88 13.72 -5.66 4.15
N LEU A 89 13.88 -6.69 3.30
CA LEU A 89 12.77 -7.21 2.50
C LEU A 89 11.65 -7.74 3.38
N LEU A 90 11.99 -8.51 4.43
CA LEU A 90 11.02 -8.98 5.41
C LEU A 90 10.28 -7.80 6.05
N LYS A 91 11.03 -6.82 6.57
CA LYS A 91 10.44 -5.67 7.26
C LYS A 91 9.58 -4.79 6.34
N HIS A 92 9.97 -4.67 5.09
CA HIS A 92 9.20 -3.96 4.06
C HIS A 92 7.88 -4.68 3.75
N GLY A 93 7.90 -6.01 3.65
CA GLY A 93 6.71 -6.84 3.48
C GLY A 93 5.77 -6.81 4.68
N GLU A 94 6.32 -6.90 5.91
CA GLU A 94 5.55 -6.72 7.16
C GLU A 94 4.82 -5.37 7.17
N ALA A 95 5.53 -4.27 6.86
CA ALA A 95 4.95 -2.94 6.82
C ALA A 95 3.78 -2.84 5.81
N TYR A 96 3.90 -3.52 4.66
CA TYR A 96 2.85 -3.59 3.65
C TYR A 96 1.60 -4.31 4.19
N VAL A 97 1.77 -5.51 4.75
CA VAL A 97 0.64 -6.29 5.27
C VAL A 97 0.00 -5.60 6.47
N SER A 98 0.79 -5.08 7.43
CA SER A 98 0.26 -4.34 8.58
C SER A 98 -0.50 -3.09 8.17
N PHE A 99 0.01 -2.29 7.22
CA PHE A 99 -0.73 -1.16 6.68
C PHE A 99 -2.11 -1.58 6.15
N ALA A 100 -2.14 -2.65 5.37
CA ALA A 100 -3.35 -3.12 4.74
C ALA A 100 -4.38 -3.64 5.76
N LEU A 101 -3.94 -4.34 6.81
CA LEU A 101 -4.82 -4.82 7.90
C LEU A 101 -5.37 -3.69 8.76
N GLU A 102 -4.55 -2.69 9.08
CA GLU A 102 -4.97 -1.53 9.87
C GLU A 102 -5.83 -0.55 9.07
N ASN A 103 -5.67 -0.53 7.74
CA ASN A 103 -6.31 0.43 6.84
C ASN A 103 -6.96 -0.25 5.62
N PRO A 104 -7.89 -1.21 5.82
CA PRO A 104 -8.48 -1.98 4.71
C PRO A 104 -9.21 -1.08 3.71
N GLN A 105 -9.80 0.01 4.20
CA GLN A 105 -10.46 1.06 3.41
C GLN A 105 -9.52 1.72 2.41
N TYR A 106 -8.33 2.14 2.86
CA TYR A 106 -7.31 2.73 1.99
C TYR A 106 -6.73 1.67 1.04
N TYR A 107 -6.52 0.44 1.52
CA TYR A 107 -6.05 -0.65 0.67
C TYR A 107 -6.99 -0.92 -0.51
N ASP A 108 -8.30 -1.03 -0.26
CA ASP A 108 -9.29 -1.21 -1.32
C ASP A 108 -9.31 -0.02 -2.30
N LEU A 109 -9.25 1.21 -1.78
CA LEU A 109 -9.20 2.43 -2.59
C LEU A 109 -7.97 2.49 -3.49
N MET A 110 -6.81 2.09 -2.98
CA MET A 110 -5.52 2.16 -3.67
C MET A 110 -5.38 1.09 -4.77
N PHE A 111 -5.85 -0.14 -4.52
CA PHE A 111 -5.52 -1.29 -5.37
C PHE A 111 -6.73 -2.03 -5.99
N MET A 112 -7.90 -1.99 -5.36
CA MET A 112 -9.02 -2.87 -5.73
C MET A 112 -10.14 -2.13 -6.46
N MET A 113 -10.32 -0.83 -6.21
CA MET A 113 -11.33 -0.04 -6.89
C MET A 113 -10.93 0.23 -8.35
N ARG A 114 -11.81 -0.16 -9.29
CA ARG A 114 -11.71 0.26 -10.69
C ARG A 114 -11.95 1.77 -10.75
N SER A 115 -10.88 2.54 -10.77
CA SER A 115 -10.92 3.94 -11.21
C SER A 115 -11.18 3.94 -12.72
N PRO A 116 -11.97 4.89 -13.27
CA PRO A 116 -12.12 4.99 -14.70
C PRO A 116 -10.73 5.25 -15.28
N SER A 117 -10.20 4.22 -15.91
CA SER A 117 -8.96 4.27 -16.67
C SER A 117 -9.10 5.42 -17.66
N THR A 118 -8.13 6.36 -17.62
CA THR A 118 -7.96 7.53 -18.50
C THR A 118 -8.61 8.86 -18.08
N ARG A 119 -8.09 9.53 -17.05
CA ARG A 119 -8.02 11.02 -17.04
C ARG A 119 -7.11 11.69 -16.01
N THR A 120 -6.14 10.99 -15.42
CA THR A 120 -5.05 11.61 -14.65
C THR A 120 -3.69 11.20 -15.20
N LYS A 121 -3.43 11.56 -16.47
CA LYS A 121 -2.05 11.77 -16.92
C LYS A 121 -1.40 12.99 -16.24
N GLU A 122 -2.15 13.77 -15.45
CA GLU A 122 -1.72 15.07 -14.92
C GLU A 122 -1.72 15.20 -13.39
N MET A 123 -1.92 14.12 -12.62
CA MET A 123 -1.82 14.23 -11.16
C MET A 123 -0.99 13.06 -10.62
N ASN A 124 0.17 13.44 -10.08
CA ASN A 124 1.35 12.69 -9.63
C ASN A 124 1.13 11.51 -8.65
N ASP A 125 0.01 10.79 -8.69
CA ASP A 125 -0.23 9.58 -7.88
C ASP A 125 0.82 8.50 -8.11
N MET A 126 1.39 8.49 -9.31
CA MET A 126 2.54 7.67 -9.65
C MET A 126 3.76 8.03 -8.78
N ASP A 127 3.96 9.24 -8.27
CA ASP A 127 5.23 9.58 -7.61
C ASP A 127 5.42 8.81 -6.29
N ILE A 128 4.44 8.83 -5.37
CA ILE A 128 4.63 8.20 -4.04
C ILE A 128 4.43 6.69 -4.08
N GLY A 129 3.45 6.21 -4.85
CA GLY A 129 3.27 4.77 -5.09
C GLY A 129 4.48 4.16 -5.78
N LEU A 130 5.05 4.83 -6.80
CA LEU A 130 6.29 4.37 -7.42
C LEU A 130 7.48 4.52 -6.48
N GLN A 131 7.55 5.53 -5.61
CA GLN A 131 8.63 5.63 -4.61
C GLN A 131 8.65 4.42 -3.66
N SER A 132 7.48 3.93 -3.24
CA SER A 132 7.35 2.68 -2.48
C SER A 132 7.87 1.47 -3.28
N TYR A 133 7.50 1.37 -4.55
CA TYR A 133 7.95 0.30 -5.44
C TYR A 133 9.45 0.37 -5.76
N GLU A 134 9.99 1.57 -5.97
CA GLU A 134 11.42 1.80 -6.21
C GLU A 134 12.24 1.57 -4.94
N LEU A 135 11.69 1.84 -3.74
CA LEU A 135 12.31 1.43 -2.48
C LEU A 135 12.48 -0.10 -2.41
N LEU A 136 11.45 -0.86 -2.82
CA LEU A 136 11.54 -2.32 -2.93
C LEU A 136 12.62 -2.74 -3.94
N LYS A 137 12.60 -2.17 -5.16
CA LYS A 137 13.58 -2.47 -6.21
C LYS A 137 15.01 -2.19 -5.77
N ASN A 138 15.27 -1.04 -5.14
CA ASN A 138 16.59 -0.70 -4.63
C ASN A 138 17.09 -1.72 -3.60
N ASN A 139 16.22 -2.16 -2.68
CA ASN A 139 16.61 -3.19 -1.72
C ASN A 139 16.86 -4.57 -2.37
N ILE A 140 16.08 -4.94 -3.40
CA ILE A 140 16.32 -6.16 -4.18
C ILE A 140 17.66 -6.09 -4.91
N LYS A 141 18.01 -4.93 -5.47
CA LYS A 141 19.31 -4.72 -6.12
C LYS A 141 20.46 -4.99 -5.14
N GLU A 142 20.38 -4.48 -3.92
CA GLU A 142 21.37 -4.76 -2.88
C GLU A 142 21.41 -6.25 -2.47
N CYS A 143 20.28 -6.97 -2.50
CA CYS A 143 20.26 -8.41 -2.32
C CYS A 143 21.00 -9.14 -3.47
N MET A 144 20.76 -8.71 -4.71
CA MET A 144 21.39 -9.27 -5.91
C MET A 144 22.90 -9.07 -5.93
N GLU A 145 23.39 -7.91 -5.47
CA GLU A 145 24.82 -7.63 -5.29
C GLU A 145 25.48 -8.58 -4.28
N LYS A 146 24.71 -9.13 -3.33
CA LYS A 146 25.17 -10.15 -2.38
C LYS A 146 24.99 -11.59 -2.88
N GLY A 147 24.57 -11.78 -4.14
CA GLY A 147 24.44 -13.09 -4.76
C GLY A 147 23.10 -13.79 -4.59
N LEU A 148 22.10 -13.11 -3.99
CA LEU A 148 20.72 -13.59 -3.91
C LEU A 148 20.01 -13.37 -5.26
N PHE A 149 18.97 -14.15 -5.55
CA PHE A 149 18.20 -14.07 -6.81
C PHE A 149 19.05 -14.19 -8.10
N PRO A 150 19.95 -15.20 -8.20
CA PRO A 150 20.89 -15.27 -9.30
C PRO A 150 20.19 -15.42 -10.66
N GLY A 151 20.50 -14.53 -11.60
CA GLY A 151 19.98 -14.57 -12.97
C GLY A 151 18.52 -14.11 -13.12
N VAL A 152 17.88 -13.61 -12.06
CA VAL A 152 16.51 -13.10 -12.11
C VAL A 152 16.54 -11.62 -12.53
N ASN A 153 15.66 -11.23 -13.45
CA ASN A 153 15.46 -9.82 -13.80
C ASN A 153 14.87 -9.06 -12.58
N ILE A 154 15.37 -7.85 -12.31
CA ILE A 154 14.97 -7.06 -11.14
C ILE A 154 13.48 -6.71 -11.12
N ASP A 155 12.88 -6.37 -12.25
CA ASP A 155 11.46 -6.04 -12.33
C ASP A 155 10.59 -7.29 -12.13
N VAL A 156 11.04 -8.46 -12.61
CA VAL A 156 10.39 -9.75 -12.32
C VAL A 156 10.46 -10.07 -10.83
N ALA A 157 11.62 -9.90 -10.19
CA ALA A 157 11.78 -10.11 -8.76
C ALA A 157 10.89 -9.16 -7.94
N ALA A 158 10.90 -7.86 -8.26
CA ALA A 158 10.11 -6.86 -7.57
C ALA A 158 8.61 -7.11 -7.72
N PHE A 159 8.13 -7.38 -8.94
CA PHE A 159 6.74 -7.68 -9.18
C PHE A 159 6.29 -8.97 -8.47
N SER A 160 7.14 -10.00 -8.43
CA SER A 160 6.84 -11.26 -7.74
C SER A 160 6.75 -11.08 -6.22
N LEU A 161 7.73 -10.40 -5.61
CA LEU A 161 7.72 -10.14 -4.17
C LEU A 161 6.55 -9.24 -3.76
N TRP A 162 6.25 -8.21 -4.56
CA TRP A 162 5.08 -7.36 -4.34
C TRP A 162 3.78 -8.16 -4.47
N SER A 163 3.64 -8.97 -5.52
CA SER A 163 2.46 -9.84 -5.72
C SER A 163 2.23 -10.79 -4.55
N TYR A 164 3.32 -11.32 -3.96
CA TYR A 164 3.25 -12.22 -2.82
C TYR A 164 2.63 -11.54 -1.59
N VAL A 165 3.18 -10.40 -1.17
CA VAL A 165 2.64 -9.66 0.00
C VAL A 165 1.26 -9.06 -0.29
N HIS A 166 1.00 -8.68 -1.54
CA HIS A 166 -0.30 -8.22 -2.00
C HIS A 166 -1.36 -9.33 -1.89
N GLY A 167 -1.01 -10.55 -2.30
CA GLY A 167 -1.87 -11.73 -2.18
C GLY A 167 -2.20 -12.06 -0.72
N ILE A 168 -1.20 -12.05 0.16
CA ILE A 168 -1.41 -12.25 1.61
C ILE A 168 -2.39 -11.22 2.15
N ALA A 169 -2.12 -9.92 1.92
CA ALA A 169 -2.98 -8.84 2.41
C ALA A 169 -4.43 -8.97 1.88
N SER A 170 -4.58 -9.18 0.57
CA SER A 170 -5.89 -9.29 -0.09
C SER A 170 -6.71 -10.47 0.45
N LEU A 171 -6.07 -11.63 0.66
CA LEU A 171 -6.74 -12.81 1.21
C LEU A 171 -7.25 -12.55 2.64
N ILE A 172 -6.42 -11.94 3.49
CA ILE A 172 -6.76 -11.75 4.90
C ILE A 172 -7.83 -10.67 5.06
N ILE A 173 -7.66 -9.52 4.42
CA ILE A 173 -8.61 -8.40 4.49
C ILE A 173 -10.00 -8.80 3.99
N ARG A 174 -10.08 -9.73 3.03
CA ARG A 174 -11.34 -10.22 2.46
C ARG A 174 -11.92 -11.42 3.21
N GLY A 175 -11.39 -11.75 4.39
CA GLY A 175 -11.85 -12.89 5.19
C GLY A 175 -11.70 -14.22 4.45
N ARG A 176 -10.71 -14.35 3.56
CA ARG A 176 -10.42 -15.59 2.82
C ARG A 176 -9.38 -16.46 3.51
N GLY A 177 -8.92 -16.07 4.70
CA GLY A 177 -8.03 -16.82 5.58
C GLY A 177 -8.71 -17.90 6.44
N ILE A 178 -9.96 -18.28 6.14
CA ILE A 178 -10.81 -19.18 6.95
C ILE A 178 -10.24 -20.57 7.21
N MET A 179 -9.19 -20.97 6.49
CA MET A 179 -8.50 -22.24 6.69
C MET A 179 -7.62 -22.24 7.96
N PHE A 180 -7.48 -21.11 8.65
CA PHE A 180 -6.71 -20.95 9.89
C PHE A 180 -7.55 -20.27 10.98
N PRO A 181 -7.32 -20.59 12.27
CA PRO A 181 -7.94 -19.85 13.39
C PRO A 181 -7.55 -18.38 13.38
N GLU A 182 -8.44 -17.49 13.84
CA GLU A 182 -8.17 -16.04 13.88
C GLU A 182 -6.93 -15.71 14.73
N GLU A 183 -6.73 -16.42 15.84
CA GLU A 183 -5.58 -16.26 16.72
C GLU A 183 -4.25 -16.61 16.03
N GLY A 184 -4.31 -17.46 15.00
CA GLY A 184 -3.15 -17.92 14.23
C GLY A 184 -2.79 -17.05 13.02
N ILE A 185 -3.62 -16.07 12.64
CA ILE A 185 -3.42 -15.28 11.41
C ILE A 185 -2.08 -14.54 11.44
N ASN A 186 -1.71 -13.93 12.57
CA ASN A 186 -0.45 -13.20 12.68
C ASN A 186 0.78 -14.10 12.52
N ASP A 187 0.73 -15.30 13.08
CA ASP A 187 1.81 -16.27 12.94
C ASP A 187 1.86 -16.85 11.53
N MET A 188 0.70 -17.03 10.88
CA MET A 188 0.61 -17.41 9.48
C MET A 188 1.21 -16.34 8.55
N ILE A 189 0.93 -15.05 8.78
CA ILE A 189 1.55 -13.95 8.02
C ILE A 189 3.07 -14.00 8.17
N LYS A 190 3.57 -14.08 9.40
CA LYS A 190 5.02 -14.17 9.66
C LYS A 190 5.63 -15.39 8.98
N GLY A 191 5.00 -16.55 9.11
CA GLY A 191 5.41 -17.79 8.46
C GLY A 191 5.47 -17.66 6.95
N ALA A 192 4.43 -17.10 6.33
CA ALA A 192 4.37 -16.86 4.89
C ALA A 192 5.47 -15.89 4.43
N LEU A 193 5.70 -14.79 5.15
CA LEU A 193 6.76 -13.84 4.80
C LEU A 193 8.16 -14.46 4.93
N ASN A 194 8.40 -15.30 5.95
CA ASN A 194 9.66 -16.02 6.11
C ASN A 194 9.84 -17.09 5.03
N PHE A 195 8.80 -17.84 4.69
CA PHE A 195 8.82 -18.87 3.66
C PHE A 195 9.32 -18.30 2.32
N LEU A 196 8.87 -17.10 1.96
CA LEU A 196 9.33 -16.43 0.74
C LEU A 196 10.84 -16.24 0.70
N LEU A 197 11.48 -16.00 1.85
CA LEU A 197 12.92 -15.79 1.93
C LEU A 197 13.71 -17.10 1.92
N GLU A 198 13.15 -18.16 2.52
CA GLU A 198 13.78 -19.49 2.57
C GLU A 198 13.82 -20.18 1.21
N VAL A 199 12.82 -19.93 0.35
CA VAL A 199 12.78 -20.53 -0.99
C VAL A 199 13.62 -19.76 -2.03
N ILE A 200 14.21 -18.61 -1.66
CA ILE A 200 15.11 -17.88 -2.56
C ILE A 200 16.36 -18.73 -2.77
N PRO A 201 16.67 -19.13 -4.02
CA PRO A 201 17.88 -19.89 -4.28
C PRO A 201 19.10 -19.06 -3.90
N ASP A 202 19.82 -19.50 -2.89
CA ASP A 202 21.09 -18.90 -2.50
C ASP A 202 22.23 -19.52 -3.32
N LYS A 203 23.07 -18.70 -3.95
CA LYS A 203 24.31 -19.20 -4.56
C LYS A 203 25.18 -19.91 -3.52
N LEU A 204 25.10 -19.51 -2.26
CA LEU A 204 25.86 -20.12 -1.16
C LEU A 204 25.49 -21.60 -0.93
N ASP A 205 24.21 -21.96 -1.14
CA ASP A 205 23.74 -23.33 -0.92
C ASP A 205 23.95 -24.23 -2.15
N SER A 206 23.91 -23.65 -3.36
CA SER A 206 24.28 -24.38 -4.59
C SER A 206 25.74 -24.87 -4.59
N LYS A 207 26.67 -24.11 -3.98
CA LYS A 207 28.07 -24.51 -3.81
C LYS A 207 28.24 -25.67 -2.82
N LYS A 208 27.46 -25.67 -1.72
CA LYS A 208 27.44 -26.77 -0.74
C LYS A 208 26.81 -28.05 -1.32
N ARG A 209 25.73 -27.93 -2.09
CA ARG A 209 25.12 -29.07 -2.78
C ARG A 209 26.03 -29.69 -3.84
N SER A 210 26.82 -28.88 -4.57
CA SER A 210 27.78 -29.41 -5.55
C SER A 210 28.99 -30.13 -4.94
N MET A 211 29.39 -29.80 -3.71
CA MET A 211 30.51 -30.48 -3.02
C MET A 211 30.10 -31.82 -2.38
N ASN A 212 28.82 -31.97 -2.00
CA ASN A 212 28.31 -33.21 -1.39
C ASN A 212 27.89 -34.29 -2.39
N LEU A 213 27.93 -34.02 -3.69
CA LEU A 213 27.66 -34.99 -4.76
C LEU A 213 28.94 -35.50 -5.45
N SER A 214 30.11 -35.02 -5.02
CA SER A 214 31.44 -35.43 -5.49
C SER A 214 32.25 -36.18 -4.42
N SER A 215 31.58 -36.71 -3.39
CA SER A 215 32.15 -37.58 -2.34
C SER A 215 31.51 -38.96 -2.44
#